data_AF-A0A2D6EUK3-F1
#
_entry.id   AF-A0A2D6EUK3-F1
#
_cell.length_a   1.000
_cell.length_b   1.000
_cell.length_c   1.000
_cell.angle_alpha   90.00
_cell.angle_beta   90.00
_cell.angle_gamma   90.00
#
_symmetry.space_group_name_H-M   'P 1'
#
loop_
_entity.id
_entity.type
_entity.pdbx_description
1 polymer ?
#
loop_
_entity_poly.entity_id
_entity_poly.type
_entity_poly.pdbx_seq_one_letter_code
_entity_poly.pdbx_strand_id
1 'polypeptide(L)'
;MLQKTVSNKKTSGWWKNGGMQPEKGIVAVKRLIRDLMRPVFLIDFSGQLAVAQGGSITIGDTPSVGPAGCPLHAYTPPLHPKDLGDPVFKKAHNLRYAYIIGAMANGITSTQMVEEAGRAGMLGFFGAAGLCLNEIETAICTLHQRMGSIPFGFNLIHNLNEPELEAQTVQLYLRHKIRLISASAFMDLTLPLVYFRVKGIHRDPKGNIICPNKIIAKVSRVEVAKKFLSPPPEKLLDQLVEKKNDHPGRNQSGKIPADGRRSDGRSRFRRPYRQSARLIATTDHARTARQTE
;
A
#
# COMPACT_ATOMS: atom_id res chain seq x y z
N MET A 1 28.89 -7.83 -36.41
CA MET A 1 30.06 -6.99 -36.07
C MET A 1 29.58 -5.69 -35.46
N LEU A 2 29.82 -5.47 -34.17
CA LEU A 2 29.59 -4.19 -33.49
C LEU A 2 30.91 -3.80 -32.81
N GLN A 3 31.92 -3.49 -33.61
CA GLN A 3 33.07 -2.72 -33.14
C GLN A 3 32.79 -1.26 -33.49
N LYS A 4 32.11 -0.56 -32.57
CA LYS A 4 32.22 0.89 -32.50
C LYS A 4 33.19 1.19 -31.36
N THR A 5 34.38 1.61 -31.76
CA THR A 5 35.42 2.20 -30.92
C THR A 5 34.76 3.24 -30.02
N VAL A 6 34.86 3.04 -28.70
CA VAL A 6 34.34 3.98 -27.69
C VAL A 6 35.29 5.17 -27.68
N SER A 7 35.13 6.06 -28.66
CA SER A 7 35.88 7.32 -28.73
C SER A 7 35.29 8.31 -27.74
N ASN A 8 36.14 8.69 -26.78
CA ASN A 8 36.07 9.87 -25.93
C ASN A 8 34.79 10.04 -25.07
N LYS A 9 34.65 9.21 -24.02
CA LYS A 9 33.67 9.46 -22.95
C LYS A 9 34.39 9.82 -21.67
N LYS A 10 34.10 11.02 -21.13
CA LYS A 10 34.43 11.43 -19.76
C LYS A 10 34.18 10.24 -18.82
N THR A 11 35.24 9.73 -18.23
CA THR A 11 35.17 8.63 -17.28
C THR A 11 34.59 9.17 -15.98
N SER A 12 33.32 8.88 -15.71
CA SER A 12 32.62 9.41 -14.52
C SER A 12 33.04 8.74 -13.20
N GLY A 13 33.96 7.77 -13.26
CA GLY A 13 34.47 7.07 -12.08
C GLY A 13 35.25 5.81 -12.42
N TRP A 14 35.68 5.11 -11.40
CA TRP A 14 36.57 3.95 -11.47
C TRP A 14 36.02 2.82 -10.61
N TRP A 15 36.05 1.60 -11.12
CA TRP A 15 35.73 0.39 -10.37
C TRP A 15 37.00 -0.36 -10.01
N LYS A 16 37.12 -0.76 -8.74
CA LYS A 16 38.21 -1.60 -8.24
C LYS A 16 37.66 -2.98 -7.89
N ASN A 17 38.33 -4.02 -8.39
CA ASN A 17 37.93 -5.40 -8.19
C ASN A 17 37.91 -5.79 -6.70
N GLY A 18 36.85 -6.49 -6.29
CA GLY A 18 36.67 -7.03 -4.94
C GLY A 18 36.67 -8.56 -4.86
N GLY A 19 37.30 -9.23 -5.83
CA GLY A 19 37.47 -10.70 -5.86
C GLY A 19 36.65 -11.44 -6.91
N MET A 20 35.80 -10.76 -7.68
CA MET A 20 35.03 -11.36 -8.79
C MET A 20 35.54 -10.83 -10.12
N GLN A 21 35.80 -11.73 -11.07
CA GLN A 21 36.29 -11.33 -12.40
C GLN A 21 35.17 -10.72 -13.23
N PRO A 22 35.42 -9.60 -13.94
CA PRO A 22 34.46 -9.04 -14.88
C PRO A 22 34.14 -10.01 -16.02
N GLU A 23 32.88 -10.04 -16.43
CA GLU A 23 32.40 -10.89 -17.51
C GLU A 23 32.01 -10.05 -18.73
N LYS A 24 32.33 -10.57 -19.92
CA LYS A 24 32.08 -9.88 -21.19
C LYS A 24 30.81 -10.39 -21.86
N GLY A 25 30.23 -9.54 -22.70
CA GLY A 25 29.12 -9.92 -23.58
C GLY A 25 27.73 -9.79 -22.97
N ILE A 26 26.71 -9.79 -23.84
CA ILE A 26 25.33 -9.46 -23.47
C ILE A 26 24.67 -10.50 -22.57
N VAL A 27 25.10 -11.76 -22.63
CA VAL A 27 24.57 -12.84 -21.79
C VAL A 27 24.92 -12.60 -20.32
N ALA A 28 26.17 -12.22 -20.04
CA ALA A 28 26.62 -11.85 -18.70
C ALA A 28 25.87 -10.62 -18.19
N VAL A 29 25.72 -9.58 -19.02
CA VAL A 29 24.94 -8.38 -18.68
C VAL A 29 23.52 -8.77 -18.28
N LYS A 30 22.79 -9.52 -19.13
CA LYS A 30 21.41 -9.94 -18.86
C LYS A 30 21.27 -10.77 -17.58
N ARG A 31 22.24 -11.64 -17.30
CA ARG A 31 22.23 -12.47 -16.09
C ARG A 31 22.44 -11.62 -14.84
N LEU A 32 23.44 -10.72 -14.85
CA LEU A 32 23.79 -9.94 -13.67
C LEU A 32 22.77 -8.83 -13.35
N ILE A 33 22.18 -8.17 -14.35
CA ILE A 33 21.12 -7.15 -14.09
C ILE A 33 19.83 -7.75 -13.52
N ARG A 34 19.62 -9.07 -13.64
CA ARG A 34 18.47 -9.78 -13.04
C ARG A 34 18.69 -10.09 -11.56
N ASP A 35 19.92 -10.04 -11.08
CA ASP A 35 20.23 -10.12 -9.65
C ASP A 35 20.04 -8.75 -9.00
N LEU A 36 18.78 -8.43 -8.69
CA LEU A 36 18.39 -7.16 -8.08
C LEU A 36 18.95 -6.96 -6.66
N MET A 37 19.58 -7.98 -6.08
CA MET A 37 20.08 -7.96 -4.71
C MET A 37 21.51 -7.47 -4.60
N ARG A 38 22.21 -7.32 -5.74
CA ARG A 38 23.61 -6.93 -5.78
C ARG A 38 23.82 -5.72 -6.67
N PRO A 39 24.80 -4.86 -6.34
CA PRO A 39 25.21 -3.81 -7.24
C PRO A 39 25.80 -4.43 -8.51
N VAL A 40 25.51 -3.81 -9.66
CA VAL A 40 26.07 -4.19 -10.96
C VAL A 40 26.80 -3.00 -11.53
N PHE A 41 28.02 -3.25 -12.01
CA PHE A 41 28.90 -2.24 -12.59
C PHE A 41 29.13 -2.57 -14.05
N LEU A 42 28.99 -1.56 -14.91
CA LEU A 42 29.36 -1.63 -16.31
C LEU A 42 30.69 -0.89 -16.46
N ILE A 43 31.73 -1.60 -16.86
CA ILE A 43 33.12 -1.11 -16.86
C ILE A 43 33.78 -1.28 -18.23
N ASP A 44 34.84 -0.53 -18.46
CA ASP A 44 35.81 -0.80 -19.52
C ASP A 44 36.90 -1.75 -19.00
N PHE A 45 36.88 -3.00 -19.46
CA PHE A 45 37.87 -4.01 -19.13
C PHE A 45 38.75 -4.32 -20.34
N SER A 46 39.90 -3.65 -20.40
CA SER A 46 40.89 -3.74 -21.48
C SER A 46 40.35 -3.33 -22.86
N GLY A 47 39.68 -2.17 -22.93
CA GLY A 47 39.10 -1.60 -24.16
C GLY A 47 37.77 -2.24 -24.57
N GLN A 48 37.17 -3.05 -23.71
CA GLN A 48 35.94 -3.79 -23.98
C GLN A 48 34.95 -3.64 -22.83
N LEU A 49 33.69 -3.45 -23.20
CA LEU A 49 32.60 -3.38 -22.24
C LEU A 49 32.45 -4.71 -21.50
N ALA A 50 32.55 -4.67 -20.17
CA ALA A 50 32.33 -5.80 -19.29
C ALA A 50 31.38 -5.43 -18.15
N VAL A 51 30.77 -6.44 -17.56
CA VAL A 51 29.91 -6.31 -16.39
C VAL A 51 30.60 -6.94 -15.18
N ALA A 52 30.53 -6.28 -14.03
CA ALA A 52 31.13 -6.76 -12.80
C ALA A 52 30.15 -6.65 -11.62
N GLN A 53 30.38 -7.48 -10.59
CA GLN A 53 29.76 -7.40 -9.28
C GLN A 53 30.85 -7.35 -8.20
N GLY A 54 30.49 -6.87 -7.01
CA GLY A 54 31.44 -6.70 -5.90
C GLY A 54 32.46 -5.58 -6.13
N GLY A 55 33.45 -5.48 -5.25
CA GLY A 55 34.44 -4.40 -5.32
C GLY A 55 33.90 -3.05 -4.84
N SER A 56 34.57 -1.98 -5.27
CA SER A 56 34.23 -0.60 -4.88
C SER A 56 34.27 0.32 -6.08
N ILE A 57 33.45 1.37 -6.06
CA ILE A 57 33.49 2.44 -7.05
C ILE A 57 33.98 3.74 -6.40
N THR A 58 34.79 4.50 -7.13
CA THR A 58 35.12 5.88 -6.80
C THR A 58 34.61 6.77 -7.93
N ILE A 59 33.82 7.79 -7.59
CA ILE A 59 33.31 8.76 -8.57
C ILE A 59 34.29 9.93 -8.66
N GLY A 60 34.67 10.31 -9.87
CA GLY A 60 35.64 11.37 -10.13
C GLY A 60 36.60 11.06 -11.27
N ASP A 61 37.24 12.11 -11.78
CA ASP A 61 38.11 12.03 -12.97
C ASP A 61 39.47 11.38 -12.67
N THR A 62 39.94 11.43 -11.42
CA THR A 62 41.23 10.88 -11.02
C THR A 62 41.11 9.41 -10.60
N PRO A 63 41.90 8.49 -11.20
CA PRO A 63 41.97 7.12 -10.72
C PRO A 63 42.50 7.10 -9.29
N SER A 64 41.78 6.45 -8.39
CA SER A 64 42.22 6.23 -7.00
C SER A 64 43.57 5.50 -7.01
N VAL A 65 44.59 6.11 -6.41
CA VAL A 65 45.99 5.64 -6.38
C VAL A 65 46.06 4.18 -5.87
N GLY A 66 46.45 3.24 -6.74
CA GLY A 66 46.52 1.78 -6.47
C GLY A 66 46.16 0.93 -7.71
N PRO A 67 46.37 -0.41 -7.70
CA PRO A 67 46.43 -1.21 -8.94
C PRO A 67 45.15 -1.10 -9.78
N ALA A 68 45.34 -0.66 -11.02
CA ALA A 68 44.46 -0.59 -12.19
C ALA A 68 42.95 -0.78 -11.92
N GLY A 69 42.30 0.27 -11.41
CA GLY A 69 40.85 0.37 -11.50
C GLY A 69 40.40 0.42 -12.96
N CYS A 70 39.26 -0.18 -13.27
CA CYS A 70 38.65 -0.12 -14.60
C CYS A 70 37.78 1.13 -14.71
N PRO A 71 37.82 1.88 -15.83
CA PRO A 71 36.89 2.97 -16.08
C PRO A 71 35.42 2.51 -15.92
N LEU A 72 34.62 3.26 -15.16
CA LEU A 72 33.21 2.97 -14.93
C LEU A 72 32.35 3.69 -15.98
N HIS A 73 31.48 2.95 -16.66
CA HIS A 73 30.50 3.49 -17.60
C HIS A 73 29.10 3.65 -17.00
N ALA A 74 28.67 2.71 -16.16
CA ALA A 74 27.37 2.76 -15.49
C ALA A 74 27.37 1.91 -14.21
N TYR A 75 26.43 2.22 -13.33
CA TYR A 75 26.24 1.51 -12.07
C TYR A 75 24.74 1.39 -11.79
N THR A 76 24.32 0.24 -11.26
CA THR A 76 23.01 0.07 -10.65
C THR A 76 23.19 -0.40 -9.21
N PRO A 77 22.58 0.26 -8.21
CA PRO A 77 22.57 -0.24 -6.84
C PRO A 77 21.74 -1.53 -6.75
N PRO A 78 21.77 -2.23 -5.60
CA PRO A 78 20.72 -3.18 -5.26
C PRO A 78 19.35 -2.48 -5.34
N LEU A 79 18.40 -3.10 -6.04
CA LEU A 79 17.05 -2.59 -6.27
C LEU A 79 16.02 -3.63 -5.80
N HIS A 80 15.99 -3.92 -4.50
CA HIS A 80 15.08 -4.93 -3.96
C HIS A 80 13.62 -4.46 -4.14
N PRO A 81 12.68 -5.33 -4.55
CA PRO A 81 11.26 -4.96 -4.65
C PRO A 81 10.64 -4.38 -3.37
N LYS A 82 11.22 -4.65 -2.19
CA LYS A 82 10.77 -4.10 -0.90
C LYS A 82 11.01 -2.60 -0.82
N ASP A 83 11.93 -2.05 -1.61
CA ASP A 83 12.30 -0.64 -1.62
C ASP A 83 11.37 0.18 -2.52
N LEU A 84 10.56 -0.49 -3.36
CA LEU A 84 9.53 0.16 -4.17
C LEU A 84 8.34 0.64 -3.33
N GLY A 85 7.68 1.68 -3.83
CA GLY A 85 6.47 2.27 -3.27
C GLY A 85 6.68 3.15 -2.04
N ASP A 86 5.58 3.62 -1.45
CA ASP A 86 5.60 4.56 -0.32
C ASP A 86 6.04 3.87 1.00
N PRO A 87 7.16 4.28 1.63
CA PRO A 87 7.58 3.73 2.92
C PRO A 87 6.60 4.05 4.06
N VAL A 88 5.88 5.17 3.99
CA VAL A 88 4.86 5.54 4.98
C VAL A 88 3.65 4.61 4.84
N PHE A 89 3.28 4.21 3.63
CA PHE A 89 2.24 3.19 3.40
C PHE A 89 2.63 1.85 4.02
N LYS A 90 3.83 1.34 3.69
CA LYS A 90 4.36 0.09 4.25
C LYS A 90 4.37 0.12 5.78
N LYS A 91 4.88 1.20 6.39
CA LYS A 91 4.89 1.37 7.86
C LYS A 91 3.48 1.44 8.45
N ALA A 92 2.56 2.18 7.82
CA ALA A 92 1.20 2.36 8.31
C ALA A 92 0.37 1.06 8.29
N HIS A 93 0.71 0.11 7.40
CA HIS A 93 0.02 -1.16 7.24
C HIS A 93 0.86 -2.38 7.65
N ASN A 94 2.06 -2.17 8.20
CA ASN A 94 3.01 -3.23 8.60
C ASN A 94 3.37 -4.20 7.45
N LEU A 95 3.76 -3.66 6.30
CA LEU A 95 4.04 -4.43 5.07
C LEU A 95 5.52 -4.42 4.71
N ARG A 96 5.98 -5.52 4.10
CA ARG A 96 7.30 -5.62 3.46
C ARG A 96 7.27 -5.03 2.05
N TYR A 97 6.20 -5.31 1.31
CA TYR A 97 6.01 -4.83 -0.05
C TYR A 97 4.82 -3.87 -0.12
N ALA A 98 4.95 -2.81 -0.91
CA ALA A 98 3.86 -1.87 -1.17
C ALA A 98 2.88 -2.48 -2.19
N TYR A 99 2.25 -3.59 -1.82
CA TYR A 99 1.42 -4.40 -2.71
C TYR A 99 0.16 -4.89 -2.02
N ILE A 100 -0.98 -4.80 -2.72
CA ILE A 100 -2.29 -5.21 -2.24
C ILE A 100 -2.88 -6.24 -3.20
N ILE A 101 -3.35 -7.35 -2.64
CA ILE A 101 -4.31 -8.24 -3.30
C ILE A 101 -5.70 -7.66 -3.10
N GLY A 102 -6.28 -7.15 -4.18
CA GLY A 102 -7.62 -6.58 -4.19
C GLY A 102 -8.70 -7.62 -3.89
N ALA A 103 -9.81 -7.16 -3.34
CA ALA A 103 -10.96 -8.02 -3.10
C ALA A 103 -11.69 -8.35 -4.40
N MET A 104 -11.95 -9.63 -4.60
CA MET A 104 -12.80 -10.21 -5.64
C MET A 104 -14.01 -10.83 -4.95
N ALA A 105 -15.21 -10.56 -5.45
CA ALA A 105 -16.49 -10.91 -4.81
C ALA A 105 -16.67 -12.41 -4.59
N ASN A 106 -17.71 -12.79 -3.84
CA ASN A 106 -18.14 -14.16 -3.57
C ASN A 106 -17.01 -15.04 -2.99
N GLY A 107 -16.13 -14.44 -2.18
CA GLY A 107 -15.02 -15.16 -1.56
C GLY A 107 -13.91 -15.58 -2.51
N ILE A 108 -13.88 -15.09 -3.77
CA ILE A 108 -12.79 -15.40 -4.73
C ILE A 108 -11.44 -14.97 -4.15
N THR A 109 -11.36 -13.77 -3.58
CA THR A 109 -10.24 -13.45 -2.66
C THR A 109 -10.52 -14.12 -1.32
N SER A 110 -10.17 -15.40 -1.26
CA SER A 110 -10.48 -16.31 -0.16
C SER A 110 -9.64 -16.04 1.09
N THR A 111 -10.00 -16.67 2.21
CA THR A 111 -9.20 -16.61 3.44
C THR A 111 -7.77 -17.14 3.21
N GLN A 112 -7.62 -18.19 2.41
CA GLN A 112 -6.31 -18.74 2.04
C GLN A 112 -5.48 -17.73 1.24
N MET A 113 -6.07 -17.06 0.24
CA MET A 113 -5.35 -16.06 -0.54
C MET A 113 -4.90 -14.86 0.31
N VAL A 114 -5.76 -14.42 1.23
CA VAL A 114 -5.43 -13.34 2.18
C VAL A 114 -4.30 -13.77 3.12
N GLU A 115 -4.33 -15.01 3.59
CA GLU A 115 -3.29 -15.57 4.47
C GLU A 115 -1.93 -15.62 3.78
N GLU A 116 -1.86 -16.21 2.57
CA GLU A 116 -0.62 -16.30 1.80
C GLU A 116 -0.04 -14.91 1.49
N ALA A 117 -0.90 -13.96 1.10
CA ALA A 117 -0.48 -12.58 0.86
C ALA A 117 0.12 -11.93 2.12
N GLY A 118 -0.55 -12.08 3.27
CA GLY A 118 -0.06 -11.54 4.54
C GLY A 118 1.27 -12.16 4.98
N ARG A 119 1.41 -13.48 4.90
CA ARG A 119 2.66 -14.20 5.22
C ARG A 119 3.81 -13.79 4.30
N ALA A 120 3.53 -13.47 3.03
CA ALA A 120 4.50 -12.93 2.09
C ALA A 120 4.90 -11.46 2.36
N GLY A 121 4.28 -10.79 3.34
CA GLY A 121 4.53 -9.39 3.68
C GLY A 121 3.80 -8.40 2.77
N MET A 122 2.69 -8.82 2.17
CA MET A 122 1.76 -8.02 1.38
C MET A 122 0.43 -7.87 2.14
N LEU A 123 -0.54 -7.14 1.60
CA LEU A 123 -1.86 -6.97 2.22
C LEU A 123 -2.94 -7.61 1.34
N GLY A 124 -3.79 -8.46 1.92
CA GLY A 124 -4.98 -9.01 1.26
C GLY A 124 -6.29 -8.46 1.83
N PHE A 125 -7.27 -8.24 0.95
CA PHE A 125 -8.65 -7.92 1.34
C PHE A 125 -9.60 -9.07 0.99
N PHE A 126 -10.23 -9.66 2.00
CA PHE A 126 -11.21 -10.74 1.78
C PHE A 126 -12.41 -10.28 0.95
N GLY A 127 -12.82 -11.14 0.04
CA GLY A 127 -13.89 -10.95 -0.95
C GLY A 127 -15.32 -11.01 -0.41
N ALA A 128 -15.70 -10.15 0.53
CA ALA A 128 -16.98 -10.25 1.23
C ALA A 128 -18.23 -9.88 0.40
N ALA A 129 -18.08 -9.21 -0.75
CA ALA A 129 -19.22 -8.81 -1.57
C ALA A 129 -20.00 -10.04 -2.07
N GLY A 130 -21.32 -10.05 -1.90
CA GLY A 130 -22.20 -11.15 -2.34
C GLY A 130 -22.30 -12.33 -1.38
N LEU A 131 -21.56 -12.33 -0.27
CA LEU A 131 -21.69 -13.34 0.80
C LEU A 131 -22.68 -12.87 1.88
N CYS A 132 -23.35 -13.82 2.53
CA CYS A 132 -24.20 -13.51 3.68
C CYS A 132 -23.36 -13.23 4.94
N LEU A 133 -23.97 -12.61 5.96
CA LEU A 133 -23.26 -12.22 7.19
C LEU A 133 -22.61 -13.41 7.92
N ASN A 134 -23.23 -14.59 7.91
CA ASN A 134 -22.68 -15.79 8.56
C ASN A 134 -21.41 -16.29 7.86
N GLU A 135 -21.37 -16.23 6.52
CA GLU A 135 -20.17 -16.57 5.74
C GLU A 135 -19.04 -15.57 5.99
N ILE A 136 -19.37 -14.27 6.06
CA ILE A 136 -18.42 -13.22 6.40
C ILE A 136 -17.87 -13.44 7.82
N GLU A 137 -18.73 -13.73 8.80
CA GLU A 137 -18.32 -14.00 10.18
C GLU A 137 -17.41 -15.22 10.28
N THR A 138 -17.72 -16.30 9.55
CA THR A 138 -16.88 -17.49 9.47
C THR A 138 -15.48 -17.16 8.92
N ALA A 139 -15.41 -16.34 7.87
CA ALA A 139 -14.15 -15.89 7.30
C ALA A 139 -13.34 -15.02 8.28
N ILE A 140 -14.01 -14.14 9.04
CA ILE A 140 -13.38 -13.32 10.09
C ILE A 140 -12.75 -14.20 11.16
N CYS A 141 -13.50 -15.16 11.70
CA CYS A 141 -13.01 -16.08 12.73
C CYS A 141 -11.80 -16.88 12.22
N THR A 142 -11.88 -17.38 10.98
CA THR A 142 -10.79 -18.13 10.33
C THR A 142 -9.52 -17.28 10.23
N LEU A 143 -9.62 -16.06 9.72
CA LEU A 143 -8.46 -15.19 9.55
C LEU A 143 -7.87 -14.73 10.89
N HIS A 144 -8.69 -14.41 11.90
CA HIS A 144 -8.17 -14.10 13.24
C HIS A 144 -7.34 -15.24 13.82
N GLN A 145 -7.83 -16.47 13.69
CA GLN A 145 -7.12 -17.65 14.21
C GLN A 145 -5.78 -17.88 13.53
N ARG A 146 -5.71 -17.69 12.20
CA ARG A 146 -4.52 -18.05 11.41
C ARG A 146 -3.48 -16.94 11.29
N MET A 147 -3.91 -15.68 11.35
CA MET A 147 -3.06 -14.54 11.03
C MET A 147 -2.30 -13.98 12.23
N GLY A 148 -2.78 -14.17 13.45
CA GLY A 148 -2.16 -13.58 14.64
C GLY A 148 -2.00 -12.07 14.51
N SER A 149 -0.75 -11.58 14.42
CA SER A 149 -0.43 -10.16 14.23
C SER A 149 -0.25 -9.73 12.76
N ILE A 150 -0.35 -10.66 11.81
CA ILE A 150 -0.20 -10.37 10.39
C ILE A 150 -1.41 -9.53 9.91
N PRO A 151 -1.18 -8.40 9.21
CA PRO A 151 -2.26 -7.52 8.79
C PRO A 151 -3.11 -8.14 7.67
N PHE A 152 -4.43 -8.01 7.78
CA PHE A 152 -5.40 -8.32 6.72
C PHE A 152 -6.56 -7.32 6.76
N GLY A 153 -7.39 -7.32 5.72
CA GLY A 153 -8.60 -6.51 5.67
C GLY A 153 -9.77 -7.22 5.01
N PHE A 154 -10.92 -6.56 5.02
CA PHE A 154 -12.16 -7.04 4.41
C PHE A 154 -12.72 -6.02 3.42
N ASN A 155 -13.37 -6.49 2.36
CA ASN A 155 -14.09 -5.61 1.46
C ASN A 155 -15.42 -5.14 2.06
N LEU A 156 -15.67 -3.83 2.04
CA LEU A 156 -17.01 -3.28 2.22
C LEU A 156 -17.45 -2.76 0.85
N ILE A 157 -18.48 -3.36 0.28
CA ILE A 157 -19.05 -2.92 -1.00
C ILE A 157 -20.30 -2.08 -0.73
N HIS A 158 -20.43 -0.98 -1.44
CA HIS A 158 -21.66 -0.20 -1.44
C HIS A 158 -22.71 -0.88 -2.31
N ASN A 159 -23.91 -1.09 -1.77
CA ASN A 159 -25.07 -1.58 -2.50
C ASN A 159 -26.24 -0.60 -2.31
N LEU A 160 -26.68 0.05 -3.39
CA LEU A 160 -27.77 1.04 -3.36
C LEU A 160 -29.12 0.43 -2.97
N ASN A 161 -29.33 -0.84 -3.31
CA ASN A 161 -30.61 -1.52 -3.08
C ASN A 161 -30.74 -2.06 -1.65
N GLU A 162 -29.62 -2.22 -0.93
CA GLU A 162 -29.58 -2.87 0.38
C GLU A 162 -28.70 -2.07 1.39
N PRO A 163 -29.05 -0.81 1.70
CA PRO A 163 -28.26 0.01 2.62
C PRO A 163 -28.18 -0.58 4.04
N GLU A 164 -29.19 -1.35 4.45
CA GLU A 164 -29.22 -2.02 5.74
C GLU A 164 -28.16 -3.15 5.83
N LEU A 165 -27.88 -3.85 4.72
CA LEU A 165 -26.83 -4.87 4.68
C LEU A 165 -25.44 -4.25 4.90
N GLU A 166 -25.19 -3.07 4.33
CA GLU A 166 -23.95 -2.30 4.58
C GLU A 166 -23.81 -1.95 6.07
N ALA A 167 -24.89 -1.50 6.71
CA ALA A 167 -24.91 -1.20 8.14
C ALA A 167 -24.63 -2.43 9.00
N GLN A 168 -25.29 -3.56 8.72
CA GLN A 168 -25.09 -4.81 9.46
C GLN A 168 -23.67 -5.36 9.27
N THR A 169 -23.11 -5.27 8.06
CA THR A 169 -21.73 -5.68 7.77
C THR A 169 -20.72 -4.83 8.56
N VAL A 170 -20.93 -3.51 8.63
CA VAL A 170 -20.12 -2.62 9.47
C VAL A 170 -20.22 -2.99 10.96
N GLN A 171 -21.42 -3.29 11.46
CA GLN A 171 -21.57 -3.72 12.87
C GLN A 171 -20.84 -5.03 13.13
N LEU A 172 -20.90 -5.99 12.21
CA LEU A 172 -20.16 -7.24 12.30
C LEU A 172 -18.65 -7.00 12.36
N TYR A 173 -18.12 -6.16 11.47
CA TYR A 173 -16.70 -5.78 11.46
C TYR A 173 -16.26 -5.12 12.77
N LEU A 174 -17.06 -4.20 13.31
CA LEU A 174 -16.75 -3.54 14.58
C LEU A 174 -16.81 -4.50 15.76
N ARG A 175 -17.80 -5.41 15.80
CA ARG A 175 -17.95 -6.44 16.85
C ARG A 175 -16.71 -7.34 16.91
N HIS A 176 -16.23 -7.77 15.75
CA HIS A 176 -15.05 -8.62 15.62
C HIS A 176 -13.73 -7.86 15.59
N LYS A 177 -13.74 -6.53 15.76
CA LYS A 177 -12.54 -5.70 15.73
C LYS A 177 -11.76 -5.77 14.41
N ILE A 178 -12.43 -5.96 13.28
CA ILE A 178 -11.84 -5.73 11.96
C ILE A 178 -11.48 -4.24 11.85
N ARG A 179 -10.18 -3.97 11.74
CA ARG A 179 -9.62 -2.60 11.78
C ARG A 179 -9.29 -2.02 10.41
N LEU A 180 -9.42 -2.80 9.34
CA LEU A 180 -9.01 -2.37 8.01
C LEU A 180 -10.00 -2.87 6.97
N ILE A 181 -10.58 -1.94 6.22
CA ILE A 181 -11.50 -2.26 5.14
C ILE A 181 -11.06 -1.66 3.80
N SER A 182 -11.40 -2.36 2.73
CA SER A 182 -11.38 -1.83 1.37
C SER A 182 -12.80 -1.38 1.01
N ALA A 183 -13.02 -0.07 0.90
CA ALA A 183 -14.32 0.48 0.49
C ALA A 183 -14.40 0.53 -1.03
N SER A 184 -15.36 -0.19 -1.63
CA SER A 184 -15.53 -0.29 -3.08
C SER A 184 -16.95 0.05 -3.53
N ALA A 185 -17.08 0.51 -4.77
CA ALA A 185 -18.35 0.90 -5.41
C ALA A 185 -19.10 2.09 -4.76
N PHE A 186 -18.47 2.83 -3.84
CA PHE A 186 -19.07 4.01 -3.22
C PHE A 186 -19.15 5.19 -4.21
N MET A 187 -20.32 5.81 -4.29
CA MET A 187 -20.57 7.05 -5.04
C MET A 187 -20.59 8.27 -4.11
N ASP A 188 -20.94 8.05 -2.85
CA ASP A 188 -20.88 9.02 -1.77
C ASP A 188 -20.44 8.35 -0.47
N LEU A 189 -20.12 9.15 0.55
CA LEU A 189 -19.92 8.65 1.90
C LEU A 189 -21.27 8.33 2.52
N THR A 190 -21.37 7.15 3.12
CA THR A 190 -22.58 6.66 3.76
C THR A 190 -22.46 6.74 5.28
N LEU A 191 -23.59 6.71 5.97
CA LEU A 191 -23.63 6.71 7.44
C LEU A 191 -22.88 5.49 8.04
N PRO A 192 -23.03 4.24 7.55
CA PRO A 192 -22.26 3.10 8.05
C PRO A 192 -20.76 3.23 7.83
N LEU A 193 -20.32 3.69 6.65
CA LEU A 193 -18.90 3.88 6.35
C LEU A 193 -18.26 4.92 7.27
N VAL A 194 -18.94 6.06 7.48
CA VAL A 194 -18.49 7.09 8.42
C VAL A 194 -18.48 6.55 9.85
N TYR A 195 -19.51 5.80 10.26
CA TYR A 195 -19.56 5.15 11.58
C TYR A 195 -18.36 4.24 11.81
N PHE A 196 -18.05 3.35 10.86
CA PHE A 196 -16.87 2.50 10.91
C PHE A 196 -15.60 3.33 11.14
N ARG A 197 -15.45 4.41 10.36
CA ARG A 197 -14.25 5.25 10.40
C ARG A 197 -14.05 5.96 11.73
N VAL A 198 -15.11 6.49 12.32
CA VAL A 198 -15.01 7.33 13.53
C VAL A 198 -15.09 6.54 14.84
N LYS A 199 -15.60 5.31 14.80
CA LYS A 199 -15.75 4.49 16.00
C LYS A 199 -14.39 4.19 16.64
N GLY A 200 -14.25 4.55 17.91
CA GLY A 200 -13.06 4.28 18.71
C GLY A 200 -11.92 5.28 18.49
N ILE A 201 -12.14 6.37 17.76
CA ILE A 201 -11.18 7.49 17.75
C ILE A 201 -11.03 8.03 19.18
N HIS A 202 -9.79 8.20 19.63
CA HIS A 202 -9.46 8.72 20.95
C HIS A 202 -8.12 9.47 20.92
N ARG A 203 -7.78 10.15 22.02
CA ARG A 203 -6.44 10.71 22.22
C ARG A 203 -5.61 9.78 23.09
N ASP A 204 -4.34 9.57 22.74
CA ASP A 204 -3.39 8.87 23.60
C ASP A 204 -2.95 9.78 24.79
N PRO A 205 -2.20 9.27 25.78
CA PRO A 205 -1.71 10.08 26.90
C PRO A 205 -0.83 11.27 26.51
N LYS A 206 -0.28 11.28 25.28
CA LYS A 206 0.54 12.38 24.74
C LYS A 206 -0.32 13.38 23.94
N GLY A 207 -1.64 13.18 23.87
CA GLY A 207 -2.57 14.02 23.14
C GLY A 207 -2.66 13.73 21.64
N ASN A 208 -2.01 12.67 21.13
CA ASN A 208 -2.10 12.29 19.72
C ASN A 208 -3.46 11.65 19.41
N ILE A 209 -4.05 12.00 18.27
CA ILE A 209 -5.29 11.39 17.80
C ILE A 209 -5.02 9.99 17.25
N ILE A 210 -5.62 8.98 17.84
CA ILE A 210 -5.56 7.58 17.44
C ILE A 210 -6.83 7.21 16.69
N CYS A 211 -6.66 6.77 15.44
CA CYS A 211 -7.76 6.32 14.57
C CYS A 211 -7.60 4.83 14.28
N PRO A 212 -8.21 3.95 15.09
CA PRO A 212 -7.93 2.52 15.01
C PRO A 212 -8.49 1.85 13.76
N ASN A 213 -9.60 2.36 13.21
CA ASN A 213 -10.28 1.78 12.05
C ASN A 213 -9.87 2.50 10.77
N LYS A 214 -9.15 1.82 9.88
CA LYS A 214 -8.56 2.36 8.64
C LYS A 214 -9.39 1.97 7.42
N ILE A 215 -9.39 2.84 6.42
CA ILE A 215 -10.11 2.63 5.16
C ILE A 215 -9.15 2.84 4.00
N ILE A 216 -9.12 1.88 3.09
CA ILE A 216 -8.56 2.03 1.75
C ILE A 216 -9.73 2.15 0.77
N ALA A 217 -9.88 3.29 0.12
CA ALA A 217 -10.96 3.51 -0.83
C ALA A 217 -10.51 3.18 -2.26
N LYS A 218 -11.27 2.32 -2.93
CA LYS A 218 -11.09 1.96 -4.33
C LYS A 218 -11.98 2.86 -5.18
N VAL A 219 -11.38 3.86 -5.81
CA VAL A 219 -12.12 4.92 -6.52
C VAL A 219 -11.58 5.08 -7.94
N SER A 220 -12.47 5.37 -8.88
CA SER A 220 -12.15 5.68 -10.28
C SER A 220 -12.49 7.12 -10.66
N ARG A 221 -13.18 7.86 -9.78
CA ARG A 221 -13.66 9.22 -10.04
C ARG A 221 -13.08 10.22 -9.05
N VAL A 222 -12.63 11.37 -9.56
CA VAL A 222 -11.96 12.41 -8.76
C VAL A 222 -12.90 13.02 -7.71
N GLU A 223 -14.16 13.20 -8.04
CA GLU A 223 -15.18 13.73 -7.13
C GLU A 223 -15.41 12.80 -5.92
N VAL A 224 -15.38 11.48 -6.13
CA VAL A 224 -15.48 10.49 -5.04
C VAL A 224 -14.17 10.46 -4.23
N ALA A 225 -13.02 10.48 -4.91
CA ALA A 225 -11.71 10.57 -4.28
C ALA A 225 -11.59 11.78 -3.32
N LYS A 226 -12.09 12.95 -3.74
CA LYS A 226 -12.13 14.17 -2.92
C LYS A 226 -12.89 13.97 -1.61
N LYS A 227 -14.01 13.24 -1.64
CA LYS A 227 -14.82 12.94 -0.44
C LYS A 227 -14.04 12.07 0.54
N PHE A 228 -13.41 10.99 0.09
CA PHE A 228 -12.60 10.12 0.95
C PHE A 228 -11.33 10.80 1.52
N LEU A 229 -10.75 11.76 0.79
CA LEU A 229 -9.58 12.55 1.24
C LEU A 229 -9.96 13.73 2.15
N SER A 230 -11.25 14.03 2.28
CA SER A 230 -11.78 15.11 3.11
C SER A 230 -12.38 14.55 4.40
N PRO A 231 -12.35 15.30 5.52
CA PRO A 231 -13.04 14.92 6.75
C PRO A 231 -14.50 14.50 6.48
N PRO A 232 -15.09 13.63 7.31
CA PRO A 232 -16.46 13.18 7.11
C PRO A 232 -17.40 14.39 7.21
N PRO A 233 -18.46 14.47 6.38
CA PRO A 233 -19.42 15.55 6.43
C PRO A 233 -20.03 15.72 7.82
N GLU A 234 -20.12 16.96 8.31
CA GLU A 234 -20.68 17.28 9.65
C GLU A 234 -22.09 16.72 9.83
N LYS A 235 -22.93 16.83 8.79
CA LYS A 235 -24.29 16.26 8.78
C LYS A 235 -24.32 14.76 9.13
N LEU A 236 -23.37 13.96 8.63
CA LEU A 236 -23.30 12.54 8.95
C LEU A 236 -22.78 12.31 10.38
N LEU A 237 -21.87 13.15 10.86
CA LEU A 237 -21.39 13.09 12.23
C LEU A 237 -22.49 13.44 13.24
N ASP A 238 -23.29 14.46 12.95
CA ASP A 238 -24.40 14.88 13.80
C ASP A 238 -25.46 13.78 13.92
N GLN A 239 -25.85 13.16 12.80
CA GLN A 239 -26.74 12.00 12.80
C GLN A 239 -26.23 10.82 13.65
N LEU A 240 -24.92 10.57 13.65
CA LEU A 240 -24.32 9.52 14.49
C LEU A 240 -24.37 9.86 15.97
N VAL A 241 -24.29 11.14 16.34
CA VAL A 241 -24.39 11.57 17.74
C VAL A 241 -25.84 11.56 18.21
N GLU A 242 -26.78 12.01 17.38
CA GLU A 242 -28.22 11.97 17.69
C GLU A 242 -28.70 10.53 17.93
N LYS A 243 -28.39 9.60 17.01
CA LYS A 243 -28.75 8.17 17.19
C LYS A 243 -28.19 7.54 18.46
N LYS A 244 -27.07 8.04 18.98
CA LYS A 244 -26.52 7.58 20.27
C LYS A 244 -27.36 8.06 21.45
N ASN A 245 -27.88 9.28 21.37
CA ASN A 245 -28.67 9.89 22.44
C ASN A 245 -30.08 9.27 22.55
N ASP A 246 -30.64 8.76 21.44
CA ASP A 246 -31.96 8.10 21.44
C ASP A 246 -31.96 6.69 22.05
N HIS A 247 -30.79 6.11 22.37
CA HIS A 247 -30.66 4.77 22.97
C HIS A 247 -29.80 4.79 24.25
N PRO A 248 -30.28 5.41 25.35
CA PRO A 248 -29.49 5.61 26.57
C PRO A 248 -29.16 4.31 27.35
N GLY A 249 -29.68 3.14 26.95
CA GLY A 249 -29.59 1.89 27.71
C GLY A 249 -28.53 0.86 27.27
N ARG A 250 -27.80 1.06 26.18
CA ARG A 250 -26.70 0.14 25.79
C ARG A 250 -25.35 0.81 26.05
N ASN A 251 -24.70 0.39 27.14
CA ASN A 251 -23.28 0.63 27.42
C ASN A 251 -22.40 0.11 26.26
N GLN A 252 -22.33 0.86 25.16
CA GLN A 252 -21.29 0.72 24.15
C GLN A 252 -20.17 1.70 24.51
N SER A 253 -19.23 1.20 25.30
CA SER A 253 -17.96 1.84 25.64
C SER A 253 -17.19 2.20 24.37
N GLY A 254 -17.43 3.42 23.90
CA GLY A 254 -16.76 4.05 22.77
C GLY A 254 -17.30 5.46 22.63
N LYS A 255 -16.69 6.41 23.32
CA LYS A 255 -16.98 7.84 23.10
C LYS A 255 -16.64 8.16 21.64
N ILE A 256 -17.63 8.53 20.83
CA ILE A 256 -17.37 9.35 19.64
C ILE A 256 -16.96 10.70 20.21
N PRO A 257 -15.73 11.20 19.99
CA PRO A 257 -15.32 12.46 20.59
C PRO A 257 -16.24 13.59 20.10
N ALA A 258 -16.73 14.43 21.01
CA ALA A 258 -17.34 15.72 20.68
C ALA A 258 -16.36 16.64 19.91
N ASP A 259 -15.07 16.27 19.88
CA ASP A 259 -13.98 16.90 19.13
C ASP A 259 -14.13 16.79 17.60
N GLY A 260 -15.08 15.97 17.10
CA GLY A 260 -15.51 16.04 15.70
C GLY A 260 -16.28 17.31 15.34
N ARG A 261 -16.76 18.07 16.35
CA ARG A 261 -17.57 19.29 16.19
C ARG A 261 -16.81 20.60 16.37
N ARG A 262 -15.57 20.59 16.89
CA ARG A 262 -14.83 21.84 17.10
C ARG A 262 -13.97 22.18 15.89
N SER A 263 -14.54 23.00 15.03
CA SER A 263 -13.92 23.77 13.95
C SER A 263 -12.96 24.87 14.44
N ASP A 264 -12.54 24.84 15.71
CA ASP A 264 -11.56 25.77 16.26
C ASP A 264 -10.16 25.16 16.23
N GLY A 265 -9.42 25.48 15.16
CA GLY A 265 -8.07 25.00 14.90
C GLY A 265 -7.91 24.39 13.51
N ARG A 266 -8.02 25.22 12.47
CA ARG A 266 -8.01 24.89 11.02
C ARG A 266 -6.83 24.02 10.51
N SER A 267 -5.89 23.56 11.34
CA SER A 267 -4.72 22.76 10.91
C SER A 267 -4.55 21.39 11.57
N ARG A 268 -5.07 21.13 12.78
CA ARG A 268 -4.62 19.98 13.60
C ARG A 268 -5.40 18.67 13.37
N PHE A 269 -6.67 18.73 12.98
CA PHE A 269 -7.46 17.52 12.63
C PHE A 269 -7.26 17.05 11.17
N ARG A 270 -6.89 17.96 10.26
CA ARG A 270 -6.71 17.65 8.83
C ARG A 270 -5.56 16.67 8.57
N ARG A 271 -4.47 16.77 9.34
CA ARG A 271 -3.27 15.93 9.16
C ARG A 271 -3.51 14.44 9.53
N PRO A 272 -4.05 14.09 10.71
CA PRO A 272 -4.29 12.68 11.06
C PRO A 272 -5.40 12.05 10.21
N TYR A 273 -6.38 12.83 9.73
CA TYR A 273 -7.43 12.34 8.85
C TYR A 273 -6.89 11.93 7.46
N ARG A 274 -6.07 12.77 6.81
CA ARG A 274 -5.43 12.46 5.52
C ARG A 274 -4.47 11.26 5.56
N GLN A 275 -3.86 10.97 6.71
CA GLN A 275 -2.89 9.86 6.82
C GLN A 275 -3.55 8.48 6.89
N SER A 276 -4.86 8.40 7.12
CA SER A 276 -5.53 7.17 7.53
C SER A 276 -6.73 6.77 6.66
N ALA A 277 -7.24 7.69 5.82
CA ALA A 277 -7.95 7.34 4.60
C ALA A 277 -6.95 7.39 3.44
N ARG A 278 -6.68 6.25 2.81
CA ARG A 278 -5.81 6.17 1.63
C ARG A 278 -6.62 5.79 0.42
N LEU A 279 -6.25 6.35 -0.73
CA LEU A 279 -6.87 6.02 -2.00
C LEU A 279 -6.02 5.00 -2.75
N ILE A 280 -6.70 4.06 -3.38
CA ILE A 280 -6.15 3.35 -4.53
C ILE A 280 -6.98 3.80 -5.72
N ALA A 281 -6.34 4.53 -6.63
CA ALA A 281 -6.93 4.79 -7.93
C ALA A 281 -6.91 3.47 -8.71
N THR A 282 -8.08 2.93 -9.03
CA THR A 282 -8.18 1.90 -10.05
C THR A 282 -8.43 2.59 -11.37
N THR A 283 -7.41 2.63 -12.23
CA THR A 283 -7.61 2.89 -13.65
C THR A 283 -8.36 1.69 -14.22
N ASP A 284 -9.67 1.80 -14.28
CA ASP A 284 -10.50 0.92 -15.09
C ASP A 284 -10.29 1.36 -16.55
N HIS A 285 -9.27 0.80 -17.20
CA HIS A 285 -9.12 0.86 -18.67
C HIS A 285 -9.69 -0.42 -19.30
N ALA A 286 -10.87 -0.84 -18.83
CA ALA A 286 -11.66 -1.89 -19.47
C ALA A 286 -12.84 -1.26 -20.22
N ARG A 287 -12.57 -0.44 -21.25
CA ARG A 287 -13.56 -0.07 -22.28
C ARG A 287 -12.93 0.65 -23.48
N THR A 288 -12.29 -0.12 -24.36
CA THR A 288 -12.30 0.05 -25.83
C THR A 288 -11.54 -1.10 -26.50
N ALA A 289 -12.13 -2.29 -26.51
CA ALA A 289 -11.76 -3.37 -27.40
C ALA A 289 -12.97 -4.29 -27.58
N ARG A 290 -14.03 -3.76 -28.20
CA ARG A 290 -15.15 -4.48 -28.82
C ARG A 290 -16.09 -3.46 -29.44
N GLN A 291 -15.71 -2.98 -30.62
CA GLN A 291 -16.57 -2.54 -31.72
C GLN A 291 -15.64 -2.05 -32.83
N THR A 292 -15.16 -3.01 -33.63
CA THR A 292 -14.87 -2.95 -35.08
C THR A 292 -14.22 -4.29 -35.42
N GLU A 293 -14.84 -4.97 -36.38
CA GLU A 293 -14.65 -6.34 -36.90
C GLU A 293 -15.55 -7.41 -36.28
#